data_AF-A0A934C2B0-F1
#
_entry.id   AF-A0A934C2B0-F1
#
_cell.length_a   1.000
_cell.length_b   1.000
_cell.length_c   1.000
_cell.angle_alpha   90.00
_cell.angle_beta   90.00
_cell.angle_gamma   90.00
#
_symmetry.space_group_name_H-M   'P 1'
#
loop_
_entity.id
_entity.type
_entity.pdbx_description
1 polymer ?
#
loop_
_entity_poly.entity_id
_entity_poly.type
_entity_poly.pdbx_seq_one_letter_code
_entity_poly.pdbx_strand_id
1 'polypeptide(L)'
;MLRRFLVPGFAVASVAALFAQVAPTRPAAPAKLSFNEHIQPLLADHCYACHGLDPGSRKAELRLDRFEYATAKRKDGGPAIVPGKPDESPLIQRIETKDEKKVMPPPEAHKTLRPDQIALLRRWVAEGAEYEEHWAFLAPRRPALPAVLAARPAWGRNPIDAFILARLEREGLAPSAEADRRSLYRRVALDLTGVIPTPEEVDAFVADRSADAYEKAVDRLLANPRFGEHRARYWLDYVRYADTHGIHFDNYRAIWPYRDYVIRAFNSNKRFDDFVREQLAGDLLPARSIDQLVATGFMRCNMTTNEGGTITEEVFVNQTRDRVEAFGATFLGLTTGCAACHDHKFDPMTMRDFYGLAAFLGNTLEKPWDLNIAEPPPVLRLPKEETRAAAEFVLQSRAAVQEKLDARRARARELTAAWLATGVKPKPVATDGLEVRLRFDEGKGDVVRNSAPGAKVKEFKADTNPLIWGENSWLWPSMRMDIHTRLNLGDCADYDAGDKFSAGGWIMLRAKPGGGVRTGTGNGSLLARMGDAKRRGGAGWDVSQEGLQILVNLVPANAEDPAAIAETVDAVTSRPAPKKGAKRIAPAAPAPKRGIQVVSKPGQLLRDEWVHVFFT
;
A
#
# COMPACT_ATOMS: atom_id res chain seq x y z
N MET A 1 64.87 60.21 -16.15
CA MET A 1 66.26 59.79 -16.43
C MET A 1 66.20 58.33 -16.91
N LEU A 2 66.27 58.06 -18.22
CA LEU A 2 67.48 57.59 -18.95
C LEU A 2 68.07 56.30 -18.33
N ARG A 3 68.21 55.13 -18.98
CA ARG A 3 68.68 54.71 -20.33
C ARG A 3 68.25 53.24 -20.58
N ARG A 4 67.70 52.86 -21.75
CA ARG A 4 68.36 52.25 -22.95
C ARG A 4 69.18 50.97 -22.69
N PHE A 5 68.78 49.85 -23.31
CA PHE A 5 69.63 48.86 -24.02
C PHE A 5 68.72 48.15 -25.06
N LEU A 6 68.83 48.48 -26.36
CA LEU A 6 69.63 47.82 -27.41
C LEU A 6 69.10 46.44 -27.84
N VAL A 7 68.47 46.41 -29.03
CA VAL A 7 68.17 45.24 -29.86
C VAL A 7 69.36 45.02 -30.81
N PRO A 8 69.78 43.77 -31.05
CA PRO A 8 69.84 43.29 -32.43
C PRO A 8 69.32 41.85 -32.58
N GLY A 9 68.66 41.58 -33.70
CA GLY A 9 68.03 40.29 -34.00
C GLY A 9 68.99 39.22 -34.50
N PHE A 10 68.49 37.98 -34.47
CA PHE A 10 68.93 36.89 -35.34
C PHE A 10 67.73 36.03 -35.74
N ALA A 11 67.77 35.57 -36.99
CA ALA A 11 66.73 34.88 -37.71
C ALA A 11 66.26 33.58 -37.05
N VAL A 12 64.94 33.33 -37.09
CA VAL A 12 64.36 32.01 -36.80
C VAL A 12 63.86 31.43 -38.12
N ALA A 13 64.46 30.31 -38.50
CA ALA A 13 64.10 29.50 -39.65
C ALA A 13 62.66 29.00 -39.53
N SER A 14 61.90 29.16 -40.61
CA SER A 14 60.53 28.65 -40.73
C SER A 14 60.54 27.11 -40.80
N VAL A 15 60.15 26.45 -39.72
CA VAL A 15 59.72 25.05 -39.74
C VAL A 15 58.20 25.04 -39.90
N ALA A 16 57.73 24.71 -41.10
CA ALA A 16 56.32 24.49 -41.37
C ALA A 16 55.85 23.20 -40.66
N ALA A 17 55.25 23.35 -39.49
CA ALA A 17 54.52 22.26 -38.84
C ALA A 17 53.15 22.11 -39.51
N LEU A 18 52.96 21.01 -40.25
CA LEU A 18 51.65 20.55 -40.70
C LEU A 18 50.79 20.28 -39.45
N PHE A 19 49.89 21.20 -39.10
CA PHE A 19 48.78 20.88 -38.22
C PHE A 19 47.76 20.06 -39.01
N ALA A 20 47.79 18.75 -38.83
CA ALA A 20 46.68 17.89 -39.23
C ALA A 20 45.45 18.31 -38.42
N GLN A 21 44.48 18.93 -39.08
CA GLN A 21 43.16 19.19 -38.51
C GLN A 21 42.50 17.85 -38.22
N VAL A 22 42.52 17.43 -36.95
CA VAL A 22 41.68 16.34 -36.47
C VAL A 22 40.25 16.89 -36.44
N ALA A 23 39.48 16.61 -37.50
CA ALA A 23 38.06 16.89 -37.51
C ALA A 23 37.40 16.11 -36.35
N PRO A 24 36.49 16.73 -35.57
CA PRO A 24 35.76 16.00 -34.54
C PRO A 24 34.98 14.87 -35.22
N THR A 25 35.35 13.63 -34.91
CA THR A 25 34.60 12.44 -35.32
C THR A 25 33.21 12.54 -34.73
N ARG A 26 32.24 12.87 -35.58
CA ARG A 26 30.81 12.83 -35.27
C ARG A 26 30.51 11.42 -34.74
N PRO A 27 29.97 11.26 -33.53
CA PRO A 27 29.66 9.93 -33.01
C PRO A 27 28.78 9.20 -34.01
N ALA A 28 29.10 7.95 -34.29
CA ALA A 28 28.33 7.11 -35.20
C ALA A 28 26.87 7.12 -34.76
N ALA A 29 25.95 7.39 -35.69
CA ALA A 29 24.53 7.33 -35.41
C ALA A 29 24.18 5.93 -34.85
N PRO A 30 23.34 5.82 -33.82
CA PRO A 30 23.02 4.53 -33.22
C PRO A 30 22.45 3.58 -34.28
N ALA A 31 22.82 2.30 -34.19
CA ALA A 31 22.46 1.28 -35.18
C ALA A 31 20.93 1.09 -35.31
N LYS A 32 20.17 1.36 -34.24
CA LYS A 32 18.70 1.39 -34.19
C LYS A 32 18.26 2.58 -33.35
N LEU A 33 17.20 3.26 -33.73
CA LEU A 33 16.64 4.35 -32.93
C LEU A 33 15.87 3.80 -31.72
N SER A 34 16.14 4.34 -30.53
CA SER A 34 15.27 4.10 -29.36
C SER A 34 14.04 5.02 -29.41
N PHE A 35 12.86 4.45 -29.23
CA PHE A 35 11.62 5.21 -29.15
C PHE A 35 11.64 6.17 -27.96
N ASN A 36 11.96 5.69 -26.76
CA ASN A 36 11.94 6.51 -25.55
C ASN A 36 12.96 7.66 -25.58
N GLU A 37 14.17 7.42 -26.10
CA GLU A 37 15.23 8.43 -26.11
C GLU A 37 15.10 9.43 -27.26
N HIS A 38 14.70 8.97 -28.47
CA HIS A 38 14.80 9.78 -29.68
C HIS A 38 13.44 10.24 -30.24
N ILE A 39 12.36 9.48 -30.04
CA ILE A 39 11.09 9.67 -30.76
C ILE A 39 9.99 10.17 -29.85
N GLN A 40 9.80 9.54 -28.69
CA GLN A 40 8.77 9.91 -27.73
C GLN A 40 8.88 11.38 -27.29
N PRO A 41 10.07 11.97 -27.03
CA PRO A 41 10.17 13.39 -26.68
C PRO A 41 9.69 14.30 -27.82
N LEU A 42 9.92 13.91 -29.08
CA LEU A 42 9.45 14.67 -30.25
C LEU A 42 7.94 14.61 -30.37
N LEU A 43 7.34 13.43 -30.23
CA LEU A 43 5.88 13.28 -30.29
C LEU A 43 5.20 13.94 -29.09
N ALA A 44 5.81 13.86 -27.90
CA ALA A 44 5.30 14.50 -26.69
C ALA A 44 5.30 16.03 -26.81
N ASP A 45 6.39 16.61 -27.29
CA ASP A 45 6.46 18.05 -27.47
C ASP A 45 5.55 18.51 -28.63
N HIS A 46 5.62 17.87 -29.79
CA HIS A 46 5.00 18.42 -30.99
C HIS A 46 3.59 17.88 -31.31
N CYS A 47 3.17 16.73 -30.77
CA CYS A 47 1.98 16.01 -31.26
C CYS A 47 0.93 15.68 -30.18
N TYR A 48 1.33 15.26 -28.98
CA TYR A 48 0.40 14.68 -28.00
C TYR A 48 -0.66 15.64 -27.44
N ALA A 49 -0.46 16.95 -27.56
CA ALA A 49 -1.47 17.94 -27.16
C ALA A 49 -2.81 17.76 -27.92
N CYS A 50 -2.75 17.39 -29.21
CA CYS A 50 -3.93 17.17 -30.04
C CYS A 50 -4.12 15.70 -30.47
N HIS A 51 -3.07 14.87 -30.40
CA HIS A 51 -3.10 13.47 -30.86
C HIS A 51 -2.58 12.49 -29.80
N GLY A 52 -2.74 12.83 -28.52
CA GLY A 52 -2.30 12.03 -27.39
C GLY A 52 -3.45 11.49 -26.54
N LEU A 53 -3.14 11.18 -25.28
CA LEU A 53 -4.02 10.39 -24.41
C LEU A 53 -5.33 11.09 -24.01
N ASP A 54 -5.36 12.42 -23.94
CA ASP A 54 -6.54 13.19 -23.55
C ASP A 54 -7.65 13.15 -24.61
N PRO A 55 -8.83 12.57 -24.32
CA PRO A 55 -9.95 12.57 -25.27
C PRO A 55 -10.57 13.96 -25.49
N GLY A 56 -10.49 14.88 -24.52
CA GLY A 56 -11.12 16.20 -24.59
C GLY A 56 -10.46 17.15 -25.58
N SER A 57 -9.15 16.99 -25.83
CA SER A 57 -8.39 17.79 -26.81
C SER A 57 -8.09 17.02 -28.11
N ARG A 58 -8.57 15.78 -28.24
CA ARG A 58 -8.17 14.87 -29.31
C ARG A 58 -8.78 15.26 -30.65
N LYS A 59 -7.93 15.60 -31.60
CA LYS A 59 -8.34 15.85 -32.99
C LYS A 59 -8.34 14.53 -33.78
N ALA A 60 -9.37 14.36 -34.61
CA ALA A 60 -9.55 13.21 -35.51
C ALA A 60 -9.53 11.83 -34.82
N GLU A 61 -9.87 11.76 -33.53
CA GLU A 61 -9.80 10.55 -32.71
C GLU A 61 -8.44 9.82 -32.78
N LEU A 62 -7.37 10.53 -33.15
CA LEU A 62 -6.06 9.94 -33.41
C LEU A 62 -5.22 9.89 -32.12
N ARG A 63 -4.62 8.72 -31.88
CA ARG A 63 -3.66 8.45 -30.81
C ARG A 63 -2.31 8.09 -31.41
N LEU A 64 -1.34 8.97 -31.26
CA LEU A 64 0.06 8.75 -31.66
C LEU A 64 0.92 8.23 -30.50
N ASP A 65 0.42 8.27 -29.27
CA ASP A 65 1.10 7.80 -28.06
C ASP A 65 1.05 6.27 -27.88
N ARG A 66 0.26 5.56 -28.70
CA ARG A 66 0.14 4.10 -28.65
C ARG A 66 0.22 3.50 -30.04
N PHE A 67 1.13 2.52 -30.19
CA PHE A 67 1.35 1.80 -31.45
C PHE A 67 0.05 1.28 -32.07
N GLU A 68 -0.73 0.52 -31.30
CA GLU A 68 -1.97 -0.12 -31.74
C GLU A 68 -2.93 0.85 -32.43
N TYR A 69 -3.04 2.08 -31.92
CA TYR A 69 -3.93 3.09 -32.47
C TYR A 69 -3.30 3.88 -33.61
N ALA A 70 -1.98 4.14 -33.55
CA ALA A 70 -1.27 4.84 -34.61
C ALA A 70 -1.21 4.01 -35.91
N THR A 71 -1.19 2.69 -35.79
CA THR A 71 -1.13 1.73 -36.91
C THR A 71 -2.47 1.06 -37.24
N ALA A 72 -3.53 1.32 -36.46
CA ALA A 72 -4.87 0.79 -36.77
C ALA A 72 -5.50 1.51 -37.97
N LYS A 73 -6.29 0.77 -38.75
CA LYS A 73 -7.15 1.36 -39.78
C LYS A 73 -8.20 2.26 -39.12
N ARG A 74 -8.38 3.47 -39.65
CA ARG A 74 -9.31 4.48 -39.10
C ARG A 74 -10.59 4.54 -39.93
N LYS A 75 -11.66 5.12 -39.36
CA LYS A 75 -12.96 5.25 -40.04
C LYS A 75 -12.85 6.10 -41.32
N ASP A 76 -12.05 7.16 -41.27
CA ASP A 76 -11.91 8.14 -42.36
C ASP A 76 -10.60 7.96 -43.18
N GLY A 77 -9.99 6.77 -43.16
CA GLY A 77 -8.80 6.48 -43.97
C GLY A 77 -7.91 5.34 -43.46
N GLY A 78 -6.69 5.28 -44.00
CA GLY A 78 -5.65 4.35 -43.55
C GLY A 78 -5.07 4.68 -42.16
N PRO A 79 -4.15 3.84 -41.66
CA PRO A 79 -3.42 4.10 -40.43
C PRO A 79 -2.62 5.42 -40.53
N ALA A 80 -2.33 6.04 -39.39
CA ALA A 80 -1.51 7.25 -39.37
C ALA A 80 -0.02 6.96 -39.59
N ILE A 81 0.41 5.76 -39.20
CA ILE A 81 1.77 5.25 -39.39
C ILE A 81 1.66 3.89 -40.09
N VAL A 82 2.42 3.71 -41.17
CA VAL A 82 2.60 2.43 -41.86
C VAL A 82 4.04 1.96 -41.59
N PRO A 83 4.24 1.03 -40.64
CA PRO A 83 5.56 0.48 -40.31
C PRO A 83 6.35 0.06 -41.54
N GLY A 84 7.62 0.50 -41.62
CA GLY A 84 8.54 0.20 -42.72
C GLY A 84 8.33 1.04 -43.98
N LYS A 85 7.28 1.87 -44.04
CA LYS A 85 6.90 2.62 -45.25
C LYS A 85 6.69 4.11 -44.94
N PRO A 86 7.77 4.90 -44.81
CA PRO A 86 7.66 6.32 -44.48
C PRO A 86 6.86 7.11 -45.52
N ASP A 87 7.02 6.84 -46.81
CA ASP A 87 6.32 7.56 -47.89
C ASP A 87 4.81 7.27 -47.93
N GLU A 88 4.39 6.09 -47.47
CA GLU A 88 2.97 5.72 -47.35
C GLU A 88 2.35 6.15 -46.01
N SER A 89 3.15 6.69 -45.08
CA SER A 89 2.69 7.04 -43.73
C SER A 89 2.18 8.48 -43.66
N PRO A 90 0.87 8.71 -43.37
CA PRO A 90 0.32 10.05 -43.25
C PRO A 90 1.05 10.94 -42.23
N LEU A 91 1.58 10.38 -41.13
CA LEU A 91 2.39 11.15 -40.17
C LEU A 91 3.56 11.87 -40.89
N ILE A 92 4.32 11.16 -41.71
CA ILE A 92 5.49 11.68 -42.42
C ILE A 92 5.06 12.72 -43.48
N GLN A 93 4.03 12.40 -44.26
CA GLN A 93 3.49 13.33 -45.25
C GLN A 93 3.02 14.65 -44.63
N ARG A 94 2.47 14.60 -43.40
CA ARG A 94 1.96 15.76 -42.69
C ARG A 94 3.06 16.62 -42.07
N ILE A 95 4.19 16.04 -41.66
CA ILE A 95 5.33 16.82 -41.14
C ILE A 95 6.25 17.36 -42.26
N GLU A 96 6.19 16.78 -43.47
CA GLU A 96 7.01 17.20 -44.62
C GLU A 96 6.29 18.14 -45.60
N THR A 97 4.95 18.20 -45.56
CA THR A 97 4.19 19.06 -46.47
C THR A 97 4.39 20.55 -46.19
N LYS A 98 4.35 21.35 -47.27
CA LYS A 98 4.39 22.82 -47.21
C LYS A 98 3.01 23.48 -47.25
N ASP A 99 1.94 22.68 -47.40
CA ASP A 99 0.56 23.17 -47.39
C ASP A 99 0.15 23.53 -45.95
N GLU A 100 0.00 24.82 -45.66
CA GLU A 100 -0.33 25.35 -44.33
C GLU A 100 -1.62 24.75 -43.73
N LYS A 101 -2.56 24.30 -44.57
CA LYS A 101 -3.81 23.67 -44.10
C LYS A 101 -3.63 22.20 -43.72
N LYS A 102 -2.52 21.58 -44.12
CA LYS A 102 -2.26 20.15 -43.92
C LYS A 102 -1.06 19.87 -43.04
N VAL A 103 -0.12 20.81 -42.94
CA VAL A 103 1.11 20.65 -42.16
C VAL A 103 0.81 20.41 -40.68
N MET A 104 1.60 19.54 -40.08
CA MET A 104 1.55 19.24 -38.64
C MET A 104 2.96 19.43 -38.04
N PRO A 105 3.09 20.06 -36.86
CA PRO A 105 2.03 20.75 -36.11
C PRO A 105 1.46 21.95 -36.89
N PRO A 106 0.17 22.30 -36.72
CA PRO A 106 -0.42 23.42 -37.45
C PRO A 106 0.22 24.74 -37.00
N PRO A 107 0.28 25.77 -37.86
CA PRO A 107 0.93 27.04 -37.53
C PRO A 107 0.42 27.70 -36.24
N GLU A 108 -0.88 27.57 -35.95
CA GLU A 108 -1.51 28.05 -34.71
C GLU A 108 -1.02 27.36 -33.42
N ALA A 109 -0.38 26.19 -33.53
CA ALA A 109 0.21 25.51 -32.38
C ALA A 109 1.55 26.13 -31.96
N HIS A 110 2.13 27.02 -32.78
CA HIS A 110 3.44 27.65 -32.56
C HIS A 110 4.57 26.66 -32.27
N LYS A 111 4.48 25.44 -32.82
CA LYS A 111 5.50 24.39 -32.71
C LYS A 111 5.96 24.00 -34.10
N THR A 112 7.28 23.91 -34.29
CA THR A 112 7.88 23.55 -35.58
C THR A 112 8.92 22.47 -35.37
N LEU A 113 8.88 21.44 -36.22
CA LEU A 113 9.90 20.40 -36.26
C LEU A 113 11.09 20.89 -37.09
N ARG A 114 12.28 20.74 -36.55
CA ARG A 114 13.53 20.99 -37.28
C ARG A 114 13.83 19.86 -38.28
N PRO A 115 14.64 20.11 -39.31
CA PRO A 115 14.98 19.08 -40.31
C PRO A 115 15.58 17.79 -39.71
N ASP A 116 16.39 17.90 -38.66
CA ASP A 116 16.96 16.74 -37.94
C ASP A 116 15.88 15.91 -37.24
N GLN A 117 14.86 16.55 -36.67
CA GLN A 117 13.76 15.88 -35.99
C GLN A 117 12.83 15.18 -36.99
N ILE A 118 12.56 15.80 -38.15
CA ILE A 118 11.80 15.17 -39.24
C ILE A 118 12.54 13.94 -39.75
N ALA A 119 13.85 14.04 -39.96
CA ALA A 119 14.68 12.92 -40.40
C ALA A 119 14.67 11.76 -39.39
N LEU A 120 14.67 12.03 -38.08
CA LEU A 120 14.55 11.02 -37.03
C LEU A 120 13.19 10.30 -37.09
N LEU A 121 12.08 11.03 -37.18
CA LEU A 121 10.74 10.44 -37.30
C LEU A 121 10.61 9.59 -38.56
N ARG A 122 11.11 10.08 -39.70
CA ARG A 122 11.12 9.34 -40.97
C ARG A 122 11.93 8.05 -40.87
N ARG A 123 13.13 8.11 -40.29
CA ARG A 123 13.98 6.93 -40.08
C ARG A 123 13.32 5.92 -39.15
N TRP A 124 12.71 6.38 -38.05
CA TRP A 124 12.01 5.50 -37.12
C TRP A 124 10.85 4.75 -37.78
N VAL A 125 10.06 5.43 -38.62
CA VAL A 125 9.01 4.75 -39.41
C VAL A 125 9.62 3.73 -40.37
N ALA A 126 10.72 4.04 -41.03
CA ALA A 126 11.43 3.11 -41.92
C ALA A 126 11.99 1.88 -41.17
N GLU A 127 12.41 2.05 -39.91
CA GLU A 127 12.87 0.96 -39.03
C GLU A 127 11.73 0.12 -38.44
N GLY A 128 10.47 0.37 -38.83
CA GLY A 128 9.30 -0.40 -38.40
C GLY A 128 8.42 0.28 -37.34
N ALA A 129 8.71 1.54 -36.99
CA ALA A 129 7.94 2.33 -36.02
C ALA A 129 7.70 1.60 -34.68
N GLU A 130 8.71 0.89 -34.16
CA GLU A 130 8.60 0.19 -32.89
C GLU A 130 8.40 1.19 -31.72
N TYR A 131 7.45 0.91 -30.84
CA TYR A 131 7.23 1.64 -29.60
C TYR A 131 7.90 0.88 -28.46
N GLU A 132 8.47 1.63 -27.51
CA GLU A 132 8.99 1.09 -26.26
C GLU A 132 8.03 1.43 -25.13
N GLU A 133 7.93 0.55 -24.12
CA GLU A 133 7.30 0.93 -22.84
C GLU A 133 8.13 2.04 -22.19
N HIS A 134 7.48 2.94 -21.45
CA HIS A 134 8.18 4.03 -20.78
C HIS A 134 9.28 3.49 -19.86
N TRP A 135 10.47 4.08 -19.94
CA TRP A 135 11.70 3.57 -19.32
C TRP A 135 11.57 3.23 -17.83
N ALA A 136 10.71 3.94 -17.10
CA ALA A 136 10.46 3.73 -15.68
C ALA A 136 9.77 2.39 -15.35
N PHE A 137 9.10 1.77 -16.32
CA PHE A 137 8.43 0.46 -16.16
C PHE A 137 9.27 -0.71 -16.70
N LEU A 138 10.42 -0.41 -17.31
CA LEU A 138 11.35 -1.43 -17.77
C LEU A 138 12.33 -1.79 -16.64
N ALA A 139 12.58 -3.09 -16.46
CA ALA A 139 13.58 -3.54 -15.53
C ALA A 139 14.97 -2.97 -15.91
N PRO A 140 15.67 -2.27 -14.99
CA PRO A 140 16.96 -1.67 -15.29
C PRO A 140 17.98 -2.76 -15.61
N ARG A 141 18.70 -2.60 -16.72
CA ARG A 141 19.80 -3.49 -17.13
C ARG A 141 21.12 -2.77 -16.94
N ARG A 142 22.16 -3.49 -16.50
CA ARG A 142 23.48 -2.90 -16.30
C ARG A 142 24.09 -2.54 -17.68
N PRO A 143 24.30 -1.25 -18.00
CA PRO A 143 24.89 -0.87 -19.27
C PRO A 143 26.39 -1.20 -19.30
N ALA A 144 26.95 -1.34 -20.51
CA ALA A 144 28.39 -1.37 -20.70
C ALA A 144 29.00 0.00 -20.31
N LEU A 145 30.18 -0.01 -19.71
CA LEU A 145 30.85 1.22 -19.29
C LEU A 145 31.45 1.94 -20.52
N PRO A 146 31.31 3.28 -20.60
CA PRO A 146 31.98 4.05 -21.65
C PRO A 146 33.51 3.90 -21.54
N ALA A 147 34.18 3.69 -22.68
CA ALA A 147 35.62 3.52 -22.77
C ALA A 147 36.41 4.85 -22.68
N VAL A 148 35.96 5.79 -21.84
CA VAL A 148 36.51 7.15 -21.72
C VAL A 148 37.52 7.28 -20.57
N LEU A 149 37.44 6.41 -19.55
CA LEU A 149 38.38 6.43 -18.43
C LEU A 149 39.82 6.11 -18.84
N ALA A 150 40.01 5.38 -19.95
CA ALA A 150 41.33 5.07 -20.48
C ALA A 150 42.12 6.32 -20.90
N ALA A 151 41.44 7.41 -21.28
CA ALA A 151 42.05 8.67 -21.67
C ALA A 151 42.42 9.58 -20.48
N ARG A 152 41.87 9.31 -19.29
CA ARG A 152 42.15 10.07 -18.04
C ARG A 152 42.19 9.13 -16.82
N PRO A 153 43.19 8.24 -16.72
CA PRO A 153 43.24 7.22 -15.66
C PRO A 153 43.36 7.78 -14.24
N ALA A 154 43.74 9.05 -14.08
CA ALA A 154 43.79 9.76 -12.79
C ALA A 154 42.43 10.31 -12.33
N TRP A 155 41.37 10.23 -13.16
CA TRP A 155 40.03 10.73 -12.85
C TRP A 155 39.00 9.60 -13.01
N GLY A 156 38.08 9.50 -12.05
CA GLY A 156 37.08 8.43 -11.98
C GLY A 156 37.47 7.34 -10.96
N ARG A 157 36.77 7.34 -9.82
CA ARG A 157 36.92 6.39 -8.71
C ARG A 157 35.93 5.24 -8.80
N ASN A 158 34.83 5.42 -9.54
CA ASN A 158 33.78 4.42 -9.65
C ASN A 158 33.16 4.37 -11.07
N PRO A 159 32.36 3.33 -11.40
CA PRO A 159 31.78 3.19 -12.73
C PRO A 159 30.84 4.32 -13.19
N ILE A 160 30.22 5.07 -12.28
CA ILE A 160 29.35 6.21 -12.59
C ILE A 160 30.17 7.34 -13.22
N ASP A 161 31.41 7.53 -12.76
CA ASP A 161 32.29 8.59 -13.26
C ASP A 161 32.59 8.42 -14.76
N ALA A 162 32.65 7.19 -15.26
CA ALA A 162 32.80 6.92 -16.69
C ALA A 162 31.66 7.54 -17.53
N PHE A 163 30.42 7.47 -17.04
CA PHE A 163 29.27 8.05 -17.72
C PHE A 163 29.27 9.58 -17.66
N ILE A 164 29.70 10.14 -16.52
CA ILE A 164 29.84 11.60 -16.36
C ILE A 164 30.91 12.13 -17.31
N LEU A 165 32.09 11.48 -17.37
CA LEU A 165 33.17 11.91 -18.28
C LEU A 165 32.73 11.85 -19.73
N ALA A 166 32.05 10.77 -20.13
CA ALA A 166 31.57 10.62 -21.50
C ALA A 166 30.60 11.74 -21.91
N ARG A 167 29.77 12.23 -20.97
CA ARG A 167 28.93 13.40 -21.21
C ARG A 167 29.76 14.68 -21.33
N LEU A 168 30.68 14.91 -20.39
CA LEU A 168 31.53 16.12 -20.38
C LEU A 168 32.38 16.24 -21.64
N GLU A 169 33.03 15.15 -22.08
CA GLU A 169 33.84 15.13 -23.30
C GLU A 169 33.01 15.45 -24.55
N ARG A 170 31.79 14.91 -24.64
CA ARG A 170 30.87 15.22 -25.73
C ARG A 170 30.47 16.70 -25.75
N GLU A 171 30.38 17.33 -24.60
CA GLU A 171 30.06 18.76 -24.47
C GLU A 171 31.30 19.67 -24.55
N GLY A 172 32.50 19.12 -24.67
CA GLY A 172 33.75 19.89 -24.63
C GLY A 172 34.06 20.47 -23.26
N LEU A 173 33.50 19.89 -22.19
CA LEU A 173 33.71 20.31 -20.80
C LEU A 173 34.75 19.42 -20.11
N ALA A 174 35.42 19.99 -19.12
CA ALA A 174 36.33 19.27 -18.24
C ALA A 174 35.75 19.19 -16.81
N PRO A 175 36.06 18.13 -16.05
CA PRO A 175 35.69 18.06 -14.64
C PRO A 175 36.26 19.23 -13.84
N SER A 176 35.49 19.73 -12.87
CA SER A 176 35.97 20.70 -11.89
C SER A 176 37.03 20.09 -10.97
N ALA A 177 37.94 20.93 -10.47
CA ALA A 177 38.88 20.54 -9.42
C ALA A 177 38.12 20.13 -8.14
N GLU A 178 38.70 19.20 -7.38
CA GLU A 178 38.16 18.82 -6.07
C GLU A 178 38.14 20.04 -5.14
N ALA A 179 37.09 20.14 -4.33
CA ALA A 179 36.97 21.23 -3.37
C ALA A 179 38.08 21.13 -2.30
N ASP A 180 38.46 22.27 -1.70
CA ASP A 180 39.36 22.25 -0.56
C ASP A 180 38.77 21.42 0.60
N ARG A 181 39.64 20.87 1.47
CA ARG A 181 39.22 19.93 2.52
C ARG A 181 38.14 20.50 3.45
N ARG A 182 38.15 21.81 3.74
CA ARG A 182 37.15 22.42 4.62
C ARG A 182 35.80 22.49 3.93
N SER A 183 35.78 22.94 2.67
CA SER A 183 34.58 22.96 1.85
C SER A 183 34.02 21.55 1.62
N LEU A 184 34.89 20.57 1.37
CA LEU A 184 34.51 19.18 1.12
C LEU A 184 33.80 18.57 2.35
N TYR A 185 34.40 18.69 3.54
CA TYR A 185 33.78 18.18 4.78
C TYR A 185 32.47 18.88 5.10
N ARG A 186 32.42 20.21 4.95
CA ARG A 186 31.19 20.98 5.20
C ARG A 186 30.04 20.53 4.30
N ARG A 187 30.30 20.28 3.00
CA ARG A 187 29.29 19.83 2.05
C ARG A 187 28.75 18.45 2.44
N VAL A 188 29.62 17.48 2.62
CA VAL A 188 29.19 16.11 2.98
C VAL A 188 28.51 16.05 4.35
N ALA A 189 28.94 16.86 5.32
CA ALA A 189 28.26 16.96 6.62
C ALA A 189 26.84 17.53 6.49
N LEU A 190 26.65 18.59 5.72
CA LEU A 190 25.32 19.15 5.46
C LEU A 190 24.42 18.17 4.69
N ASP A 191 24.97 17.49 3.68
CA ASP A 191 24.20 16.54 2.87
C ASP A 191 23.76 15.30 3.66
N LEU A 192 24.61 14.81 4.57
CA LEU A 192 24.32 13.61 5.35
C LEU A 192 23.54 13.90 6.63
N THR A 193 23.83 15.02 7.31
CA THR A 193 23.28 15.28 8.66
C THR A 193 22.39 16.53 8.74
N GLY A 194 22.34 17.34 7.68
CA GLY A 194 21.54 18.57 7.65
C GLY A 194 22.06 19.71 8.52
N VAL A 195 23.19 19.53 9.20
CA VAL A 195 23.75 20.50 10.16
C VAL A 195 25.17 20.89 9.77
N ILE A 196 25.54 22.12 10.12
CA ILE A 196 26.91 22.61 9.93
C ILE A 196 27.83 21.86 10.91
N PRO A 197 28.96 21.29 10.46
CA PRO A 197 29.90 20.60 11.35
C PRO A 197 30.57 21.58 12.32
N THR A 198 31.04 21.09 13.46
CA THR A 198 31.79 21.93 14.40
C THR A 198 33.19 22.25 13.87
N PRO A 199 33.82 23.37 14.30
CA PRO A 199 35.20 23.67 13.93
C PRO A 199 36.18 22.52 14.21
N GLU A 200 36.01 21.82 15.33
CA GLU A 200 36.86 20.70 15.75
C GLU A 200 36.73 19.50 14.81
N GLU A 201 35.51 19.20 14.35
CA GLU A 201 35.27 18.13 13.38
C GLU A 201 35.92 18.43 12.03
N VAL A 202 35.84 19.70 11.59
CA VAL A 202 36.49 20.16 10.35
C VAL A 202 38.01 20.09 10.49
N ASP A 203 38.57 20.57 11.60
CA ASP A 203 40.01 20.55 11.84
C ASP A 203 40.56 19.13 11.94
N ALA A 204 39.84 18.22 12.60
CA ALA A 204 40.18 16.80 12.61
C ALA A 204 40.21 16.21 11.20
N PHE A 205 39.21 16.50 10.36
CA PHE A 205 39.22 16.07 8.96
C PHE A 205 40.36 16.70 8.15
N VAL A 206 40.66 17.99 8.35
CA VAL A 206 41.76 18.67 7.64
C VAL A 206 43.12 18.10 8.03
N ALA A 207 43.28 17.72 9.30
CA ALA A 207 44.50 17.12 9.84
C ALA A 207 44.72 15.67 9.39
N ASP A 208 43.65 14.91 9.15
CA ASP A 208 43.77 13.53 8.67
C ASP A 208 44.30 13.47 7.22
N ARG A 209 45.52 12.98 7.04
CA ARG A 209 46.19 12.85 5.73
C ARG A 209 46.17 11.43 5.20
N SER A 210 45.41 10.51 5.81
CA SER A 210 45.29 9.17 5.28
C SER A 210 44.62 9.16 3.90
N ALA A 211 44.91 8.12 3.10
CA ALA A 211 44.36 8.01 1.75
C ALA A 211 42.83 7.81 1.74
N ASP A 212 42.27 7.35 2.86
CA ASP A 212 40.85 7.03 3.10
C ASP A 212 40.17 8.03 4.06
N ALA A 213 40.74 9.21 4.28
CA ALA A 213 40.23 10.20 5.23
C ALA A 213 38.79 10.64 4.92
N TYR A 214 38.43 10.71 3.63
CA TYR A 214 37.08 11.10 3.20
C TYR A 214 36.05 10.01 3.51
N GLU A 215 36.38 8.76 3.22
CA GLU A 215 35.55 7.59 3.49
C GLU A 215 35.30 7.44 4.99
N LYS A 216 36.34 7.57 5.83
CA LYS A 216 36.20 7.59 7.29
C LYS A 216 35.28 8.72 7.80
N ALA A 217 35.38 9.90 7.20
CA ALA A 217 34.52 11.02 7.53
C ALA A 217 33.05 10.72 7.16
N VAL A 218 32.81 10.15 5.98
CA VAL A 218 31.47 9.72 5.54
C VAL A 218 30.91 8.65 6.46
N ASP A 219 31.68 7.61 6.80
CA ASP A 219 31.25 6.54 7.70
C ASP A 219 30.86 7.08 9.09
N ARG A 220 31.64 8.02 9.63
CA ARG A 220 31.33 8.70 10.89
C ARG A 220 30.03 9.51 10.81
N LEU A 221 29.79 10.20 9.69
CA LEU A 221 28.58 11.00 9.48
C LEU A 221 27.35 10.11 9.28
N LEU A 222 27.47 8.99 8.57
CA LEU A 222 26.40 8.00 8.41
C LEU A 222 26.05 7.30 9.74
N ALA A 223 27.04 7.07 10.60
CA ALA A 223 26.85 6.51 11.94
C ALA A 223 26.26 7.52 12.95
N ASN A 224 26.22 8.81 12.62
CA ASN A 224 25.66 9.84 13.49
C ASN A 224 24.13 9.74 13.50
N PRO A 225 23.44 9.72 14.66
CA PRO A 225 21.98 9.66 14.73
C PRO A 225 21.25 10.74 13.92
N ARG A 226 21.88 11.90 13.72
CA ARG A 226 21.36 13.00 12.89
C ARG A 226 21.19 12.64 11.43
N PHE A 227 21.92 11.64 10.92
CA PHE A 227 21.72 11.12 9.57
C PHE A 227 20.27 10.63 9.38
N GLY A 228 19.80 9.77 10.28
CA GLY A 228 18.43 9.27 10.25
C GLY A 228 17.40 10.37 10.41
N GLU A 229 17.64 11.36 11.28
CA GLU A 229 16.75 12.53 11.44
C GLU A 229 16.65 13.34 10.12
N HIS A 230 17.79 13.63 9.50
CA HIS A 230 17.86 14.39 8.25
C HIS A 230 17.18 13.65 7.09
N ARG A 231 17.44 12.34 6.96
CA ARG A 231 16.83 11.51 5.91
C ARG A 231 15.35 11.25 6.14
N ALA A 232 14.95 11.02 7.40
CA ALA A 232 13.55 10.78 7.75
C ALA A 232 12.66 11.96 7.41
N ARG A 233 13.13 13.20 7.56
CA ARG A 233 12.34 14.40 7.22
C ARG A 233 11.74 14.32 5.80
N TYR A 234 12.56 13.97 4.81
CA TYR A 234 12.08 13.82 3.43
C TYR A 234 11.03 12.71 3.29
N TRP A 235 11.22 11.58 3.97
CA TRP A 235 10.24 10.50 3.96
C TRP A 235 8.92 10.90 4.62
N LEU A 236 9.00 11.62 5.75
CA LEU A 236 7.85 12.08 6.52
C LEU A 236 7.00 13.08 5.71
N ASP A 237 7.63 13.89 4.86
CA ASP A 237 6.92 14.75 3.90
C ASP A 237 6.11 13.91 2.88
N TYR A 238 6.70 12.85 2.30
CA TYR A 238 6.01 11.98 1.33
C TYR A 238 4.82 11.24 1.91
N VAL A 239 4.95 10.73 3.15
CA VAL A 239 3.89 9.97 3.81
C VAL A 239 2.84 10.88 4.47
N ARG A 240 3.06 12.20 4.44
CA ARG A 240 2.19 13.26 4.98
C ARG A 240 2.05 13.17 6.50
N TYR A 241 3.15 12.87 7.17
CA TYR A 241 3.19 12.84 8.62
C TYR A 241 2.88 14.23 9.21
N ALA A 242 2.02 14.27 10.22
CA ALA A 242 1.76 15.45 11.04
C ALA A 242 1.53 15.04 12.50
N ASP A 243 1.91 15.90 13.45
CA ASP A 243 1.62 15.74 14.88
C ASP A 243 0.18 16.16 15.24
N THR A 244 -0.66 16.45 14.23
CA THR A 244 -2.03 16.94 14.37
C THR A 244 -2.99 16.28 13.36
N HIS A 245 -4.31 16.53 13.50
CA HIS A 245 -5.35 15.92 12.65
C HIS A 245 -5.52 16.61 11.28
N GLY A 246 -5.17 17.89 11.17
CA GLY A 246 -5.05 18.62 9.90
C GLY A 246 -6.34 19.22 9.32
N ILE A 247 -7.53 18.83 9.76
CA ILE A 247 -8.82 19.32 9.20
C ILE A 247 -9.83 19.67 10.31
N HIS A 248 -10.55 20.78 10.11
CA HIS A 248 -11.51 21.38 11.05
C HIS A 248 -10.91 21.79 12.41
N PHE A 249 -10.62 20.83 13.29
CA PHE A 249 -9.87 21.06 14.53
C PHE A 249 -8.50 20.41 14.43
N ASP A 250 -7.46 21.24 14.41
CA ASP A 250 -6.08 20.77 14.31
C ASP A 250 -5.54 20.32 15.69
N ASN A 251 -6.23 19.35 16.29
CA ASN A 251 -5.87 18.80 17.59
C ASN A 251 -4.61 17.92 17.48
N TYR A 252 -3.90 17.81 18.60
CA TYR A 252 -2.76 16.90 18.75
C TYR A 252 -3.13 15.45 18.42
N ARG A 253 -2.22 14.75 17.76
CA ARG A 253 -2.30 13.34 17.40
C ARG A 253 -1.07 12.58 17.89
N ALA A 254 -1.28 11.51 18.66
CA ALA A 254 -0.19 10.70 19.21
C ALA A 254 0.36 9.66 18.19
N ILE A 255 0.89 10.13 17.06
CA ILE A 255 1.45 9.29 15.98
C ILE A 255 2.98 9.32 15.89
N TRP A 256 3.64 10.11 16.74
CA TRP A 256 5.11 10.22 16.83
C TRP A 256 5.92 8.92 16.89
N PRO A 257 5.41 7.77 17.39
CA PRO A 257 6.18 6.54 17.32
C PRO A 257 6.50 6.13 15.88
N TYR A 258 5.64 6.46 14.91
CA TYR A 258 5.89 6.21 13.49
C TYR A 258 7.07 7.05 12.97
N ARG A 259 7.14 8.34 13.34
CA ARG A 259 8.30 9.21 13.02
C ARG A 259 9.58 8.59 13.54
N ASP A 260 9.59 8.17 14.80
CA ASP A 260 10.78 7.61 15.42
C ASP A 260 11.18 6.26 14.81
N TYR A 261 10.20 5.45 14.36
CA TYR A 261 10.47 4.25 13.56
C TYR A 261 11.18 4.60 12.24
N VAL A 262 10.71 5.60 11.49
CA VAL A 262 11.34 6.02 10.22
C VAL A 262 12.79 6.47 10.47
N ILE A 263 13.04 7.26 11.51
CA ILE A 263 14.39 7.69 11.90
C ILE A 263 15.29 6.47 12.20
N ARG A 264 14.80 5.52 13.00
CA ARG A 264 15.53 4.27 13.29
C ARG A 264 15.78 3.42 12.04
N ALA A 265 14.83 3.35 11.12
CA ALA A 265 14.97 2.59 9.89
C ALA A 265 16.11 3.11 9.00
N PHE A 266 16.27 4.44 8.89
CA PHE A 266 17.40 5.05 8.19
C PHE A 266 18.72 4.82 8.93
N ASN A 267 18.77 5.06 10.24
CA ASN A 267 20.00 4.88 11.03
C ASN A 267 20.49 3.42 11.07
N SER A 268 19.59 2.45 11.00
CA SER A 268 19.93 1.02 10.95
C SER A 268 20.19 0.49 9.54
N ASN A 269 20.09 1.34 8.51
CA ASN A 269 20.18 0.95 7.10
C ASN A 269 19.25 -0.23 6.77
N LYS A 270 17.99 -0.15 7.23
CA LYS A 270 16.98 -1.20 7.02
C LYS A 270 16.82 -1.45 5.52
N ARG A 271 16.77 -2.73 5.13
CA ARG A 271 16.53 -3.12 3.74
C ARG A 271 15.22 -2.50 3.25
N PHE A 272 15.24 -1.90 2.07
CA PHE A 272 14.10 -1.15 1.56
C PHE A 272 12.84 -2.01 1.40
N ASP A 273 12.98 -3.27 0.97
CA ASP A 273 11.84 -4.20 0.86
C ASP A 273 11.18 -4.50 2.21
N ASP A 274 11.98 -4.63 3.27
CA ASP A 274 11.45 -4.81 4.63
C ASP A 274 10.79 -3.51 5.12
N PHE A 275 11.41 -2.35 4.88
CA PHE A 275 10.84 -1.04 5.23
C PHE A 275 9.50 -0.75 4.54
N VAL A 276 9.35 -1.13 3.27
CA VAL A 276 8.08 -1.02 2.53
C VAL A 276 7.04 -2.00 3.08
N ARG A 277 7.43 -3.26 3.26
CA ARG A 277 6.51 -4.32 3.71
C ARG A 277 5.95 -4.06 5.10
N GLU A 278 6.80 -3.61 6.03
CA GLU A 278 6.40 -3.25 7.39
C GLU A 278 5.39 -2.08 7.38
N GLN A 279 5.55 -1.09 6.50
CA GLN A 279 4.63 0.06 6.43
C GLN A 279 3.26 -0.26 5.81
N LEU A 280 3.20 -1.21 4.89
CA LEU A 280 1.95 -1.58 4.21
C LEU A 280 1.18 -2.69 4.93
N ALA A 281 1.89 -3.56 5.66
CA ALA A 281 1.32 -4.82 6.16
C ALA A 281 1.93 -5.29 7.49
N GLY A 282 2.61 -4.44 8.25
CA GLY A 282 3.31 -4.83 9.48
C GLY A 282 2.42 -5.53 10.52
N ASP A 283 1.17 -5.11 10.65
CA ASP A 283 0.11 -5.67 11.49
C ASP A 283 -0.57 -6.93 10.91
N LEU A 284 -0.47 -7.15 9.60
CA LEU A 284 -0.97 -8.34 8.91
C LEU A 284 0.07 -9.48 8.90
N LEU A 285 1.34 -9.17 9.12
CA LEU A 285 2.41 -10.15 9.24
C LEU A 285 2.48 -10.72 10.67
N PRO A 286 3.08 -11.91 10.87
CA PRO A 286 3.48 -12.38 12.19
C PRO A 286 4.53 -11.43 12.79
N ALA A 287 4.06 -10.37 13.44
CA ALA A 287 4.94 -9.30 13.90
C ALA A 287 5.92 -9.81 14.96
N ARG A 288 7.21 -9.55 14.75
CA ARG A 288 8.32 -9.99 15.62
C ARG A 288 8.94 -8.86 16.43
N SER A 289 8.52 -7.63 16.18
CA SER A 289 8.98 -6.45 16.90
C SER A 289 7.84 -5.44 17.02
N ILE A 290 7.98 -4.54 17.98
CA ILE A 290 7.04 -3.42 18.13
C ILE A 290 7.16 -2.47 16.93
N ASP A 291 8.38 -2.26 16.44
CA ASP A 291 8.65 -1.40 15.29
C ASP A 291 7.88 -1.86 14.04
N GLN A 292 7.75 -3.18 13.82
CA GLN A 292 6.96 -3.72 12.72
C GLN A 292 5.47 -3.36 12.83
N LEU A 293 4.90 -3.32 14.03
CA LEU A 293 3.51 -2.89 14.25
C LEU A 293 3.35 -1.37 14.12
N VAL A 294 4.34 -0.62 14.60
CA VAL A 294 4.38 0.85 14.50
C VAL A 294 4.47 1.30 13.03
N ALA A 295 5.21 0.57 12.20
CA ALA A 295 5.42 0.87 10.79
C ALA A 295 4.10 0.99 10.00
N THR A 296 3.09 0.16 10.28
CA THR A 296 1.75 0.26 9.66
C THR A 296 1.08 1.63 9.90
N GLY A 297 1.60 2.45 10.81
CA GLY A 297 1.20 3.85 11.00
C GLY A 297 1.18 4.68 9.71
N PHE A 298 1.94 4.29 8.67
CA PHE A 298 1.84 4.86 7.31
C PHE A 298 0.38 4.93 6.82
N MET A 299 -0.39 3.86 7.02
CA MET A 299 -1.79 3.75 6.58
C MET A 299 -2.74 4.72 7.30
N ARG A 300 -2.24 5.36 8.37
CA ARG A 300 -2.99 6.30 9.19
C ARG A 300 -2.48 7.72 9.07
N CYS A 301 -1.41 8.02 8.33
CA CYS A 301 -0.90 9.40 8.20
C CYS A 301 -1.83 10.35 7.43
N ASN A 302 -2.98 9.88 6.95
CA ASN A 302 -4.02 10.73 6.36
C ASN A 302 -4.58 11.75 7.37
N MET A 303 -5.10 12.86 6.85
CA MET A 303 -5.88 13.84 7.61
C MET A 303 -7.18 13.21 8.14
N THR A 304 -7.63 13.62 9.32
CA THR A 304 -8.84 13.11 9.98
C THR A 304 -9.69 14.23 10.55
N THR A 305 -11.00 14.04 10.60
CA THR A 305 -11.95 15.04 11.13
C THR A 305 -12.89 14.41 12.15
N ASN A 306 -13.47 15.27 12.98
CA ASN A 306 -14.68 15.00 13.76
C ASN A 306 -15.54 16.28 13.86
N GLU A 307 -15.67 16.97 12.72
CA GLU A 307 -16.57 18.10 12.52
C GLU A 307 -18.05 17.68 12.67
N GLY A 308 -18.88 18.59 13.18
CA GLY A 308 -20.32 18.35 13.23
C GLY A 308 -20.96 18.53 11.85
N GLY A 309 -21.74 17.55 11.39
CA GLY A 309 -22.50 17.64 10.13
C GLY A 309 -21.81 17.03 8.91
N THR A 310 -20.60 16.52 9.05
CA THR A 310 -19.90 15.76 8.02
C THR A 310 -20.57 14.40 7.77
N ILE A 311 -20.59 13.97 6.51
CA ILE A 311 -21.18 12.69 6.08
C ILE A 311 -20.14 11.57 6.30
N THR A 312 -20.47 10.58 7.13
CA THR A 312 -19.55 9.48 7.50
C THR A 312 -18.98 8.77 6.27
N GLU A 313 -19.85 8.49 5.30
CA GLU A 313 -19.50 7.81 4.06
C GLU A 313 -18.54 8.62 3.20
N GLU A 314 -18.74 9.94 3.14
CA GLU A 314 -17.87 10.85 2.39
C GLU A 314 -16.47 10.90 3.02
N VAL A 315 -16.39 11.06 4.35
CA VAL A 315 -15.11 11.06 5.07
C VAL A 315 -14.36 9.75 4.84
N PHE A 316 -15.05 8.62 4.91
CA PHE A 316 -14.45 7.33 4.62
C PHE A 316 -13.86 7.26 3.21
N VAL A 317 -14.63 7.68 2.19
CA VAL A 317 -14.21 7.64 0.79
C VAL A 317 -13.01 8.55 0.57
N ASN A 318 -13.02 9.75 1.16
CA ASN A 318 -11.89 10.69 1.06
C ASN A 318 -10.62 10.15 1.71
N GLN A 319 -10.70 9.56 2.91
CA GLN A 319 -9.54 8.93 3.55
C GLN A 319 -9.01 7.72 2.75
N THR A 320 -9.90 6.95 2.12
CA THR A 320 -9.50 5.83 1.28
C THR A 320 -8.82 6.32 -0.01
N ARG A 321 -9.36 7.37 -0.63
CA ARG A 321 -8.76 8.06 -1.78
C ARG A 321 -7.34 8.52 -1.43
N ASP A 322 -7.21 9.20 -0.29
CA ASP A 322 -5.94 9.69 0.23
C ASP A 322 -4.90 8.57 0.39
N ARG A 323 -5.28 7.39 0.92
CA ARG A 323 -4.35 6.25 1.03
C ARG A 323 -3.86 5.74 -0.32
N VAL A 324 -4.73 5.72 -1.34
CA VAL A 324 -4.34 5.32 -2.71
C VAL A 324 -3.38 6.34 -3.33
N GLU A 325 -3.63 7.63 -3.12
CA GLU A 325 -2.75 8.72 -3.54
C GLU A 325 -1.39 8.64 -2.83
N ALA A 326 -1.38 8.40 -1.52
CA ALA A 326 -0.18 8.18 -0.72
C ALA A 326 0.69 7.07 -1.26
N PHE A 327 0.05 5.92 -1.51
CA PHE A 327 0.72 4.71 -1.95
C PHE A 327 1.34 4.92 -3.32
N GLY A 328 0.57 5.51 -4.24
CA GLY A 328 1.03 5.85 -5.59
C GLY A 328 2.24 6.77 -5.57
N ALA A 329 2.16 7.88 -4.84
CA ALA A 329 3.23 8.86 -4.78
C ALA A 329 4.48 8.33 -4.06
N THR A 330 4.30 7.65 -2.93
CA THR A 330 5.40 7.22 -2.05
C THR A 330 6.16 6.02 -2.61
N PHE A 331 5.44 5.00 -3.11
CA PHE A 331 6.06 3.71 -3.47
C PHE A 331 6.18 3.49 -4.97
N LEU A 332 5.28 4.05 -5.77
CA LEU A 332 5.30 3.88 -7.22
C LEU A 332 5.90 5.08 -7.95
N GLY A 333 5.96 6.25 -7.30
CA GLY A 333 6.31 7.51 -7.97
C GLY A 333 5.28 7.92 -9.03
N LEU A 334 4.01 7.52 -8.86
CA LEU A 334 2.91 7.77 -9.80
C LEU A 334 1.84 8.66 -9.18
N THR A 335 1.19 9.50 -9.99
CA THR A 335 0.11 10.37 -9.55
C THR A 335 -1.25 9.68 -9.66
N THR A 336 -1.52 8.71 -8.78
CA THR A 336 -2.76 7.90 -8.86
C THR A 336 -4.05 8.71 -8.69
N GLY A 337 -4.01 9.91 -8.09
CA GLY A 337 -5.19 10.72 -7.75
C GLY A 337 -6.10 11.09 -8.92
N CYS A 338 -5.57 11.37 -10.12
CA CYS A 338 -6.45 11.68 -11.27
C CYS A 338 -7.32 10.48 -11.68
N ALA A 339 -6.86 9.26 -11.38
CA ALA A 339 -7.59 8.03 -11.66
C ALA A 339 -8.88 7.88 -10.82
N ALA A 340 -9.11 8.75 -9.84
CA ALA A 340 -10.32 8.74 -9.03
C ALA A 340 -11.60 9.12 -9.80
N CYS A 341 -11.49 9.82 -10.95
CA CYS A 341 -12.66 10.26 -11.73
C CYS A 341 -12.66 9.79 -13.19
N HIS A 342 -11.48 9.53 -13.77
CA HIS A 342 -11.29 9.09 -15.14
C HIS A 342 -9.97 8.33 -15.25
N ASP A 343 -9.74 7.51 -16.28
CA ASP A 343 -8.42 6.90 -16.48
C ASP A 343 -7.32 7.98 -16.54
N HIS A 344 -6.20 7.74 -15.85
CA HIS A 344 -5.16 8.75 -15.68
C HIS A 344 -4.60 9.26 -17.02
N LYS A 345 -4.36 10.58 -17.11
CA LYS A 345 -4.01 11.24 -18.38
C LYS A 345 -2.61 10.92 -18.91
N PHE A 346 -1.68 10.52 -18.05
CA PHE A 346 -0.27 10.28 -18.43
C PHE A 346 0.25 8.92 -17.96
N ASP A 347 0.13 8.64 -16.66
CA ASP A 347 0.48 7.34 -16.05
C ASP A 347 -0.45 6.19 -16.49
N PRO A 348 0.07 4.95 -16.54
CA PRO A 348 -0.70 3.76 -16.90
C PRO A 348 -1.58 3.27 -15.74
N MET A 349 -2.51 4.11 -15.30
CA MET A 349 -3.43 3.84 -14.18
C MET A 349 -4.86 4.05 -14.67
N THR A 350 -5.64 2.98 -14.73
CA THR A 350 -7.08 3.10 -15.04
C THR A 350 -7.87 3.45 -13.78
N MET A 351 -9.08 3.99 -13.96
CA MET A 351 -10.03 4.19 -12.87
C MET A 351 -10.38 2.86 -12.19
N ARG A 352 -10.39 1.75 -12.93
CA ARG A 352 -10.58 0.41 -12.37
C ARG A 352 -9.43 0.03 -11.43
N ASP A 353 -8.19 0.30 -11.82
CA ASP A 353 -7.01 0.04 -10.98
C ASP A 353 -7.05 0.90 -9.70
N PHE A 354 -7.42 2.18 -9.82
CA PHE A 354 -7.60 3.07 -8.68
C PHE A 354 -8.58 2.51 -7.65
N TYR A 355 -9.78 2.10 -8.09
CA TYR A 355 -10.78 1.54 -7.17
C TYR A 355 -10.43 0.13 -6.69
N GLY A 356 -9.62 -0.62 -7.44
CA GLY A 356 -9.00 -1.87 -6.97
C GLY A 356 -8.04 -1.63 -5.80
N LEU A 357 -7.17 -0.62 -5.93
CA LEU A 357 -6.29 -0.18 -4.83
C LEU A 357 -7.09 0.37 -3.67
N ALA A 358 -8.16 1.14 -3.91
CA ALA A 358 -9.04 1.64 -2.87
C ALA A 358 -9.70 0.50 -2.07
N ALA A 359 -10.13 -0.57 -2.74
CA ALA A 359 -10.67 -1.75 -2.06
C ALA A 359 -9.62 -2.46 -1.20
N PHE A 360 -8.37 -2.54 -1.67
CA PHE A 360 -7.25 -3.13 -0.93
C PHE A 360 -6.84 -2.28 0.29
N LEU A 361 -6.56 -0.99 0.08
CA LEU A 361 -6.07 -0.06 1.10
C LEU A 361 -7.17 0.45 2.05
N GLY A 362 -8.43 0.34 1.66
CA GLY A 362 -9.59 0.71 2.47
C GLY A 362 -10.06 -0.39 3.44
N ASN A 363 -9.43 -1.57 3.43
CA ASN A 363 -9.79 -2.68 4.31
C ASN A 363 -9.18 -2.50 5.72
N THR A 364 -9.72 -1.56 6.49
CA THR A 364 -9.22 -1.21 7.82
C THR A 364 -10.33 -1.27 8.87
N LEU A 365 -9.97 -1.49 10.13
CA LEU A 365 -10.87 -1.37 11.28
C LEU A 365 -11.01 0.07 11.80
N GLU A 366 -10.29 1.03 11.19
CA GLU A 366 -10.34 2.43 11.56
C GLU A 366 -11.71 3.03 11.20
N LYS A 367 -12.29 3.76 12.16
CA LYS A 367 -13.50 4.52 11.92
C LYS A 367 -13.13 5.86 11.25
N PRO A 368 -14.01 6.43 10.41
CA PRO A 368 -13.73 7.71 9.74
C PRO A 368 -13.47 8.89 10.69
N TRP A 369 -13.99 8.81 11.91
CA TRP A 369 -13.98 9.89 12.90
C TRP A 369 -12.82 9.77 13.88
N ASP A 370 -12.08 10.86 14.08
CA ASP A 370 -11.03 10.94 15.11
C ASP A 370 -11.55 11.26 16.52
N LEU A 371 -12.85 11.55 16.66
CA LEU A 371 -13.51 11.89 17.91
C LEU A 371 -12.92 13.11 18.65
N ASN A 372 -12.09 13.93 17.98
CA ASN A 372 -11.29 15.00 18.57
C ASN A 372 -10.42 14.53 19.75
N ILE A 373 -9.90 13.31 19.70
CA ILE A 373 -8.98 12.76 20.72
C ILE A 373 -7.60 12.50 20.12
N ALA A 374 -6.58 12.41 20.98
CA ALA A 374 -5.19 12.19 20.55
C ALA A 374 -4.92 10.79 20.00
N GLU A 375 -5.71 9.80 20.43
CA GLU A 375 -5.51 8.38 20.18
C GLU A 375 -6.79 7.72 19.63
N PRO A 376 -7.26 8.08 18.41
CA PRO A 376 -8.46 7.47 17.84
C PRO A 376 -8.22 5.98 17.55
N PRO A 377 -9.12 5.07 17.99
CA PRO A 377 -8.96 3.63 17.80
C PRO A 377 -9.01 3.23 16.32
N PRO A 378 -8.30 2.15 15.92
CA PRO A 378 -7.51 1.25 16.76
C PRO A 378 -6.19 1.89 17.26
N VAL A 379 -5.73 1.49 18.45
CA VAL A 379 -4.50 2.02 19.07
C VAL A 379 -3.54 0.90 19.42
N LEU A 380 -2.24 1.13 19.19
CA LEU A 380 -1.17 0.28 19.67
C LEU A 380 -0.65 0.86 20.99
N ARG A 381 -0.75 0.08 22.08
CA ARG A 381 -0.14 0.44 23.35
C ARG A 381 1.31 -0.01 23.33
N LEU A 382 2.22 0.96 23.36
CA LEU A 382 3.65 0.69 23.38
C LEU A 382 4.09 0.36 24.81
N PRO A 383 4.93 -0.68 25.00
CA PRO A 383 5.55 -0.92 26.30
C PRO A 383 6.52 0.22 26.61
N LYS A 384 6.82 0.39 27.89
CA LYS A 384 7.91 1.28 28.32
C LYS A 384 9.25 0.66 27.90
N GLU A 385 10.29 1.48 27.84
CA GLU A 385 11.61 1.00 27.40
C GLU A 385 12.14 -0.13 28.29
N GLU A 386 11.86 -0.08 29.60
CA GLU A 386 12.30 -1.12 30.54
C GLU A 386 11.62 -2.48 30.32
N THR A 387 10.40 -2.48 29.75
CA THR A 387 9.62 -3.71 29.48
C THR A 387 9.59 -4.09 28.00
N ARG A 388 10.23 -3.28 27.15
CA ARG A 388 10.24 -3.46 25.69
C ARG A 388 10.78 -4.83 25.28
N ALA A 389 11.92 -5.23 25.84
CA ALA A 389 12.56 -6.51 25.51
C ALA A 389 11.65 -7.71 25.84
N ALA A 390 10.96 -7.66 26.98
CA ALA A 390 10.01 -8.70 27.38
C ALA A 390 8.80 -8.76 26.43
N ALA A 391 8.26 -7.60 26.05
CA ALA A 391 7.16 -7.51 25.09
C ALA A 391 7.55 -8.06 23.70
N GLU A 392 8.74 -7.72 23.21
CA GLU A 392 9.26 -8.23 21.94
C GLU A 392 9.50 -9.74 21.99
N PHE A 393 10.01 -10.28 23.10
CA PHE A 393 10.12 -11.73 23.29
C PHE A 393 8.75 -12.45 23.18
N VAL A 394 7.70 -11.88 23.76
CA VAL A 394 6.33 -12.42 23.65
C VAL A 394 5.84 -12.34 22.20
N LEU A 395 6.07 -11.23 21.50
CA LEU A 395 5.71 -11.07 20.09
C LEU A 395 6.41 -12.12 19.22
N GLN A 396 7.70 -12.32 19.39
CA GLN A 396 8.48 -13.33 18.67
C GLN A 396 7.97 -14.74 18.95
N SER A 397 7.68 -15.05 20.21
CA SER A 397 7.13 -16.35 20.62
C SER A 397 5.77 -16.60 20.00
N ARG A 398 4.87 -15.60 20.03
CA ARG A 398 3.56 -15.66 19.37
C ARG A 398 3.71 -15.85 17.87
N ALA A 399 4.58 -15.09 17.20
CA ALA A 399 4.82 -15.20 15.76
C ALA A 399 5.30 -16.61 15.38
N ALA A 400 6.25 -17.17 16.13
CA ALA A 400 6.76 -18.52 15.91
C ALA A 400 5.67 -19.60 16.08
N VAL A 401 4.78 -19.45 17.06
CA VAL A 401 3.62 -20.35 17.23
C VAL A 401 2.61 -20.17 16.10
N GLN A 402 2.32 -18.93 15.71
CA GLN A 402 1.38 -18.61 14.64
C GLN A 402 1.82 -19.21 13.30
N GLU A 403 3.11 -19.11 12.97
CA GLU A 403 3.68 -19.75 11.77
C GLU A 403 3.54 -21.27 11.80
N LYS A 404 3.81 -21.91 12.94
CA LYS A 404 3.60 -23.37 13.10
C LYS A 404 2.13 -23.74 12.91
N LEU A 405 1.20 -22.95 13.44
CA LEU A 405 -0.24 -23.17 13.29
C LEU A 405 -0.67 -23.00 11.82
N ASP A 406 -0.22 -21.95 11.15
CA ASP A 406 -0.59 -21.68 9.77
C ASP A 406 0.02 -22.73 8.81
N ALA A 407 1.27 -23.17 9.04
CA ALA A 407 1.87 -24.29 8.32
C ALA A 407 1.09 -25.60 8.50
N ARG A 408 0.62 -25.89 9.72
CA ARG A 408 -0.26 -27.05 9.98
C ARG A 408 -1.61 -26.92 9.29
N ARG A 409 -2.23 -25.72 9.32
CA ARG A 409 -3.50 -25.45 8.63
C ARG A 409 -3.39 -25.61 7.12
N ALA A 410 -2.31 -25.12 6.51
CA ALA A 410 -2.06 -25.30 5.07
C ALA A 410 -2.00 -26.79 4.69
N ARG A 411 -1.51 -27.64 5.59
CA ARG A 411 -1.45 -29.10 5.43
C ARG A 411 -2.63 -29.84 6.07
N ALA A 412 -3.70 -29.15 6.48
CA ALA A 412 -4.78 -29.77 7.24
C ALA A 412 -5.40 -30.98 6.52
N ARG A 413 -5.62 -30.90 5.20
CA ARG A 413 -6.18 -32.02 4.42
C ARG A 413 -5.26 -33.24 4.41
N GLU A 414 -3.97 -33.03 4.20
CA GLU A 414 -2.95 -34.07 4.21
C GLU A 414 -2.85 -34.72 5.59
N LEU A 415 -2.76 -33.90 6.65
CA LEU A 415 -2.69 -34.36 8.03
C LEU A 415 -3.94 -35.15 8.42
N THR A 416 -5.13 -34.68 8.03
CA THR A 416 -6.39 -35.39 8.26
C THR A 416 -6.41 -36.71 7.49
N ALA A 417 -6.00 -36.74 6.23
CA ALA A 417 -5.95 -37.98 5.44
C ALA A 417 -4.97 -39.00 6.03
N ALA A 418 -3.78 -38.55 6.44
CA ALA A 418 -2.80 -39.40 7.12
C ALA A 418 -3.34 -39.94 8.46
N TRP A 419 -4.01 -39.09 9.24
CA TRP A 419 -4.65 -39.49 10.49
C TRP A 419 -5.75 -40.54 10.24
N LEU A 420 -6.62 -40.35 9.25
CA LEU A 420 -7.64 -41.34 8.85
C LEU A 420 -7.02 -42.66 8.40
N ALA A 421 -5.88 -42.61 7.70
CA ALA A 421 -5.14 -43.79 7.25
C ALA A 421 -4.53 -44.61 8.41
N THR A 422 -4.40 -44.06 9.63
CA THR A 422 -3.96 -44.82 10.82
C THR A 422 -5.00 -45.83 11.34
N GLY A 423 -6.11 -46.01 10.61
CA GLY A 423 -7.21 -46.90 11.00
C GLY A 423 -8.27 -46.21 11.86
N VAL A 424 -8.12 -44.90 12.12
CA VAL A 424 -9.16 -44.09 12.74
C VAL A 424 -10.31 -43.91 11.76
N LYS A 425 -11.42 -44.59 12.02
CA LYS A 425 -12.67 -44.39 11.31
C LYS A 425 -13.47 -43.33 12.08
N PRO A 426 -13.76 -42.16 11.49
CA PRO A 426 -14.65 -41.18 12.11
C PRO A 426 -15.95 -41.89 12.43
N LYS A 427 -16.26 -41.98 13.73
CA LYS A 427 -17.57 -42.44 14.13
C LYS A 427 -18.53 -41.29 13.85
N PRO A 428 -19.68 -41.53 13.19
CA PRO A 428 -20.75 -40.56 13.19
C PRO A 428 -20.97 -40.09 14.63
N VAL A 429 -21.11 -38.78 14.83
CA VAL A 429 -21.53 -38.25 16.13
C VAL A 429 -22.84 -38.95 16.45
N ALA A 430 -22.89 -39.67 17.58
CA ALA A 430 -24.08 -40.39 17.98
C ALA A 430 -25.24 -39.39 18.05
N THR A 431 -26.37 -39.73 17.44
CA THR A 431 -27.60 -38.94 17.62
C THR A 431 -28.24 -39.21 18.99
N ASP A 432 -27.67 -40.14 19.75
CA ASP A 432 -28.04 -40.42 21.13
C ASP A 432 -27.68 -39.21 22.00
N GLY A 433 -28.71 -38.54 22.54
CA GLY A 433 -28.55 -37.27 23.27
C GLY A 433 -28.63 -36.01 22.40
N LEU A 434 -28.87 -36.13 21.09
CA LEU A 434 -29.19 -34.97 20.25
C LEU A 434 -30.54 -34.39 20.68
N GLU A 435 -30.54 -33.19 21.24
CA GLU A 435 -31.79 -32.55 21.69
C GLU A 435 -32.48 -31.75 20.58
N VAL A 436 -31.70 -31.18 19.65
CA VAL A 436 -32.19 -30.27 18.61
C VAL A 436 -31.54 -30.59 17.27
N ARG A 437 -32.36 -30.83 16.24
CA ARG A 437 -31.95 -30.96 14.84
C ARG A 437 -32.94 -30.23 13.94
N LEU A 438 -32.57 -29.01 13.54
CA LEU A 438 -33.40 -28.18 12.67
C LEU A 438 -32.95 -28.33 11.22
N ARG A 439 -33.87 -28.78 10.37
CA ARG A 439 -33.66 -28.88 8.93
C ARG A 439 -34.27 -27.68 8.24
N PHE A 440 -33.40 -26.75 7.85
CA PHE A 440 -33.79 -25.51 7.18
C PHE A 440 -34.00 -25.67 5.67
N ASP A 441 -34.06 -26.92 5.20
CA ASP A 441 -34.33 -27.32 3.81
C ASP A 441 -35.65 -28.11 3.66
N GLU A 442 -36.32 -28.44 4.76
CA GLU A 442 -37.50 -29.32 4.78
C GLU A 442 -38.66 -28.73 5.58
N GLY A 443 -39.12 -27.52 5.22
CA GLY A 443 -40.21 -26.84 5.91
C GLY A 443 -41.12 -25.98 5.02
N LYS A 444 -42.19 -25.48 5.63
CA LYS A 444 -43.18 -24.58 5.02
C LYS A 444 -43.87 -23.73 6.10
N GLY A 445 -44.29 -22.53 5.73
CA GLY A 445 -44.92 -21.60 6.67
C GLY A 445 -43.98 -21.19 7.80
N ASP A 446 -44.51 -20.88 8.98
CA ASP A 446 -43.73 -20.27 10.08
C ASP A 446 -43.18 -21.27 11.10
N VAL A 447 -43.09 -22.54 10.72
CA VAL A 447 -42.74 -23.64 11.64
C VAL A 447 -41.52 -24.40 11.12
N VAL A 448 -40.56 -24.65 12.02
CA VAL A 448 -39.41 -25.53 11.80
C VAL A 448 -39.54 -26.78 12.65
N ARG A 449 -39.36 -27.95 12.05
CA ARG A 449 -39.45 -29.24 12.75
C ARG A 449 -38.12 -29.60 13.42
N ASN A 450 -38.20 -30.10 14.65
CA ASN A 450 -37.09 -30.72 15.34
C ASN A 450 -37.06 -32.21 14.98
N SER A 451 -36.11 -32.57 14.12
CA SER A 451 -35.90 -33.94 13.62
C SER A 451 -34.96 -34.77 14.49
N ALA A 452 -34.64 -34.32 15.71
CA ALA A 452 -33.82 -35.10 16.62
C ALA A 452 -34.56 -36.36 17.08
N PRO A 453 -33.93 -37.55 17.13
CA PRO A 453 -34.62 -38.81 17.43
C PRO A 453 -35.39 -38.83 18.76
N GLY A 454 -34.92 -38.07 19.76
CA GLY A 454 -35.54 -37.92 21.08
C GLY A 454 -36.06 -36.52 21.37
N ALA A 455 -36.45 -35.75 20.34
CA ALA A 455 -36.89 -34.36 20.49
C ALA A 455 -38.02 -34.18 21.52
N LYS A 456 -37.73 -33.50 22.63
CA LYS A 456 -38.73 -33.12 23.65
C LYS A 456 -39.76 -32.13 23.08
N VAL A 457 -39.28 -31.17 22.30
CA VAL A 457 -40.11 -30.22 21.55
C VAL A 457 -40.02 -30.57 20.08
N LYS A 458 -41.17 -30.89 19.46
CA LYS A 458 -41.24 -31.42 18.09
C LYS A 458 -41.16 -30.35 17.02
N GLU A 459 -41.63 -29.14 17.29
CA GLU A 459 -41.72 -28.06 16.32
C GLU A 459 -41.52 -26.70 17.01
N PHE A 460 -40.88 -25.77 16.31
CA PHE A 460 -40.64 -24.40 16.76
C PHE A 460 -41.31 -23.42 15.78
N LYS A 461 -42.09 -22.48 16.30
CA LYS A 461 -42.76 -21.46 15.49
C LYS A 461 -41.99 -20.14 15.56
N ALA A 462 -41.93 -19.39 14.46
CA ALA A 462 -41.39 -18.04 14.45
C ALA A 462 -42.29 -17.09 15.26
N ASP A 463 -41.70 -16.34 16.19
CA ASP A 463 -42.45 -15.48 17.12
C ASP A 463 -42.82 -14.11 16.52
N THR A 464 -42.15 -13.73 15.43
CA THR A 464 -42.20 -12.38 14.85
C THR A 464 -42.47 -12.45 13.36
N ASN A 465 -41.46 -12.25 12.50
CA ASN A 465 -41.63 -12.27 11.05
C ASN A 465 -41.70 -13.71 10.54
N PRO A 466 -42.52 -13.96 9.49
CA PRO A 466 -42.67 -15.29 8.91
C PRO A 466 -41.35 -15.81 8.31
N LEU A 467 -41.24 -17.14 8.21
CA LEU A 467 -40.07 -17.77 7.59
C LEU A 467 -40.21 -17.75 6.07
N ILE A 468 -39.12 -17.42 5.37
CA ILE A 468 -39.09 -17.39 3.91
C ILE A 468 -38.40 -18.66 3.42
N TRP A 469 -39.08 -19.45 2.59
CA TRP A 469 -38.58 -20.73 2.08
C TRP A 469 -38.30 -20.65 0.58
N GLY A 470 -37.26 -21.36 0.12
CA GLY A 470 -37.07 -21.66 -1.31
C GLY A 470 -36.20 -20.68 -2.11
N GLU A 471 -35.38 -19.85 -1.46
CA GLU A 471 -34.78 -18.69 -2.14
C GLU A 471 -33.48 -18.96 -2.94
N ASN A 472 -32.87 -20.15 -2.90
CA ASN A 472 -31.43 -20.24 -3.20
C ASN A 472 -30.95 -21.28 -4.22
N SER A 473 -31.79 -22.21 -4.70
CA SER A 473 -31.58 -22.98 -5.95
C SER A 473 -32.73 -23.96 -6.18
N TRP A 474 -32.93 -24.40 -7.42
CA TRP A 474 -33.87 -25.50 -7.73
C TRP A 474 -33.46 -26.86 -7.14
N LEU A 475 -32.18 -27.02 -6.74
CA LEU A 475 -31.65 -28.27 -6.21
C LEU A 475 -31.81 -28.36 -4.70
N TRP A 476 -31.52 -27.29 -3.95
CA TRP A 476 -31.64 -27.21 -2.49
C TRP A 476 -32.37 -25.92 -2.06
N PRO A 477 -33.69 -25.96 -1.85
CA PRO A 477 -34.43 -24.83 -1.30
C PRO A 477 -34.06 -24.62 0.17
N SER A 478 -33.42 -23.50 0.50
CA SER A 478 -33.09 -23.15 1.88
C SER A 478 -34.06 -22.11 2.46
N MET A 479 -34.24 -22.15 3.77
CA MET A 479 -34.92 -21.12 4.56
C MET A 479 -34.03 -19.88 4.72
N ARG A 480 -34.61 -18.69 4.62
CA ARG A 480 -34.00 -17.41 5.03
C ARG A 480 -34.79 -16.81 6.19
N MET A 481 -34.07 -16.30 7.19
CA MET A 481 -34.61 -15.47 8.27
C MET A 481 -34.31 -14.00 7.99
N ASP A 482 -35.24 -13.12 8.31
CA ASP A 482 -34.98 -11.67 8.38
C ASP A 482 -34.31 -11.34 9.73
N ILE A 483 -33.70 -10.15 9.85
CA ILE A 483 -33.03 -9.68 11.08
C ILE A 483 -33.99 -9.57 12.28
N HIS A 484 -35.30 -9.53 12.01
CA HIS A 484 -36.34 -9.49 13.04
C HIS A 484 -37.02 -10.85 13.24
N THR A 485 -36.72 -11.86 12.43
CA THR A 485 -37.24 -13.23 12.60
C THR A 485 -36.51 -13.90 13.77
N ARG A 486 -37.25 -14.44 14.73
CA ARG A 486 -36.68 -15.21 15.84
C ARG A 486 -37.43 -16.53 16.04
N LEU A 487 -36.69 -17.59 16.34
CA LEU A 487 -37.21 -18.89 16.75
C LEU A 487 -36.85 -19.10 18.22
N ASN A 488 -37.84 -19.14 19.11
CA ASN A 488 -37.60 -19.42 20.52
C ASN A 488 -37.58 -20.94 20.75
N LEU A 489 -36.41 -21.45 21.16
CA LEU A 489 -36.22 -22.87 21.41
C LEU A 489 -36.66 -23.30 22.84
N GLY A 490 -37.18 -22.38 23.64
CA GLY A 490 -37.60 -22.65 25.02
C GLY A 490 -36.42 -23.09 25.89
N ASP A 491 -36.57 -24.22 26.59
CA ASP A 491 -35.54 -24.84 27.43
C ASP A 491 -34.77 -25.96 26.72
N CYS A 492 -34.92 -26.10 25.39
CA CYS A 492 -34.12 -27.04 24.61
C CYS A 492 -32.67 -26.56 24.51
N ALA A 493 -31.70 -27.48 24.68
CA ALA A 493 -30.28 -27.17 24.65
C ALA A 493 -29.85 -26.09 25.66
N ASP A 494 -30.43 -26.15 26.86
CA ASP A 494 -30.17 -25.20 27.94
C ASP A 494 -28.85 -25.46 28.71
N TYR A 495 -27.74 -25.40 27.99
CA TYR A 495 -26.39 -25.59 28.52
C TYR A 495 -25.77 -24.26 28.99
N ASP A 496 -25.06 -24.29 30.12
CA ASP A 496 -24.16 -23.21 30.55
C ASP A 496 -22.83 -23.28 29.77
N ALA A 497 -22.04 -22.20 29.78
CA ALA A 497 -20.74 -22.17 29.11
C ALA A 497 -19.71 -23.14 29.72
N GLY A 498 -19.95 -23.63 30.95
CA GLY A 498 -19.14 -24.67 31.60
C GLY A 498 -19.59 -26.09 31.32
N ASP A 499 -20.77 -26.29 30.73
CA ASP A 499 -21.31 -27.62 30.45
C ASP A 499 -20.68 -28.22 29.20
N LYS A 500 -20.61 -29.56 29.15
CA LYS A 500 -20.17 -30.26 27.95
C LYS A 500 -21.32 -30.32 26.95
N PHE A 501 -21.22 -29.55 25.88
CA PHE A 501 -22.14 -29.63 24.74
C PHE A 501 -21.39 -29.49 23.43
N SER A 502 -22.04 -29.84 22.32
CA SER A 502 -21.53 -29.53 21.00
C SER A 502 -22.66 -28.94 20.18
N ALA A 503 -22.33 -27.99 19.32
CA ALA A 503 -23.27 -27.41 18.39
C ALA A 503 -22.58 -27.18 17.05
N GLY A 504 -23.34 -27.35 15.99
CA GLY A 504 -22.87 -27.08 14.66
C GLY A 504 -23.99 -26.97 13.66
N GLY A 505 -23.66 -26.35 12.53
CA GLY A 505 -24.62 -26.08 11.48
C GLY A 505 -23.94 -25.55 10.23
N TRP A 506 -24.64 -25.73 9.12
CA TRP A 506 -24.27 -25.10 7.86
C TRP A 506 -24.83 -23.68 7.83
N ILE A 507 -23.96 -22.70 7.61
CA ILE A 507 -24.30 -21.28 7.55
C ILE A 507 -23.79 -20.75 6.21
N MET A 508 -24.59 -19.90 5.56
CA MET A 508 -24.18 -19.17 4.36
C MET A 508 -24.38 -17.68 4.61
N LEU A 509 -23.28 -16.93 4.57
CA LEU A 509 -23.31 -15.48 4.78
C LEU A 509 -23.63 -14.77 3.46
N ARG A 510 -24.72 -13.99 3.45
CA ARG A 510 -25.18 -13.24 2.26
C ARG A 510 -25.39 -11.76 2.56
N ALA A 511 -25.24 -10.94 1.52
CA ALA A 511 -25.68 -9.55 1.57
C ALA A 511 -27.21 -9.47 1.67
N LYS A 512 -27.72 -8.47 2.38
CA LYS A 512 -29.15 -8.17 2.40
C LYS A 512 -29.63 -7.89 0.97
N PRO A 513 -30.71 -8.52 0.48
CA PRO A 513 -31.35 -8.10 -0.76
C PRO A 513 -31.72 -6.61 -0.70
N GLY A 514 -31.16 -5.78 -1.58
CA GLY A 514 -31.38 -4.33 -1.60
C GLY A 514 -30.55 -3.49 -0.60
N GLY A 515 -29.65 -4.11 0.16
CA GLY A 515 -28.66 -3.39 0.99
C GLY A 515 -27.36 -3.17 0.21
N GLY A 516 -26.86 -1.94 0.16
CA GLY A 516 -25.57 -1.63 -0.46
C GLY A 516 -24.42 -2.42 0.21
N VAL A 517 -23.27 -2.47 -0.47
CA VAL A 517 -22.06 -3.27 -0.11
C VAL A 517 -21.59 -3.06 1.36
N ARG A 518 -22.03 -1.99 2.02
CA ARG A 518 -21.72 -1.60 3.41
C ARG A 518 -22.87 -1.68 4.42
N THR A 519 -24.13 -1.79 3.99
CA THR A 519 -25.20 -2.09 4.94
C THR A 519 -25.14 -3.60 5.20
N GLY A 520 -24.34 -3.94 6.21
CA GLY A 520 -23.87 -5.26 6.64
C GLY A 520 -24.68 -6.46 6.17
N THR A 521 -23.95 -7.54 5.89
CA THR A 521 -24.43 -8.84 6.35
C THR A 521 -24.77 -8.65 7.84
N GLY A 522 -26.03 -8.82 8.24
CA GLY A 522 -26.53 -8.30 9.53
C GLY A 522 -25.62 -8.68 10.70
N ASN A 523 -25.33 -7.73 11.59
CA ASN A 523 -24.64 -8.02 12.83
C ASN A 523 -25.65 -8.55 13.84
N GLY A 524 -25.36 -9.68 14.48
CA GLY A 524 -26.25 -10.25 15.48
C GLY A 524 -25.98 -11.71 15.76
N SER A 525 -26.62 -12.24 16.80
CA SER A 525 -26.53 -13.65 17.14
C SER A 525 -27.40 -14.48 16.19
N LEU A 526 -26.78 -15.46 15.54
CA LEU A 526 -27.43 -16.45 14.69
C LEU A 526 -28.08 -17.56 15.52
N LEU A 527 -27.41 -17.97 16.59
CA LEU A 527 -27.88 -18.94 17.57
C LEU A 527 -27.39 -18.50 18.94
N ALA A 528 -28.27 -18.35 19.92
CA ALA A 528 -27.89 -17.88 21.25
C ALA A 528 -28.70 -18.55 22.35
N ARG A 529 -28.02 -18.87 23.44
CA ARG A 529 -28.60 -19.11 24.76
C ARG A 529 -27.92 -18.17 25.74
N MET A 530 -28.26 -16.90 25.67
CA MET A 530 -27.82 -15.87 26.61
C MET A 530 -28.88 -15.69 27.71
N GLY A 531 -28.44 -15.44 28.95
CA GLY A 531 -29.27 -15.57 30.16
C GLY A 531 -30.66 -14.91 30.17
N ASP A 532 -31.58 -15.53 30.91
CA ASP A 532 -32.93 -15.05 31.24
C ASP A 532 -33.00 -14.40 32.65
N ALA A 533 -34.20 -14.13 33.17
CA ALA A 533 -34.40 -13.56 34.51
C ALA A 533 -33.78 -14.40 35.67
N LYS A 534 -33.49 -15.69 35.45
CA LYS A 534 -32.78 -16.57 36.40
C LYS A 534 -31.26 -16.48 36.26
N ARG A 535 -30.75 -16.14 35.06
CA ARG A 535 -29.31 -15.93 34.76
C ARG A 535 -28.98 -14.44 34.65
N ARG A 536 -28.85 -13.77 35.79
CA ARG A 536 -28.50 -12.33 35.85
C ARG A 536 -27.18 -12.07 35.11
N GLY A 537 -27.24 -11.34 33.98
CA GLY A 537 -26.07 -10.64 33.44
C GLY A 537 -25.42 -11.20 32.16
N GLY A 538 -26.13 -11.94 31.29
CA GLY A 538 -25.59 -12.29 29.97
C GLY A 538 -24.53 -13.39 29.98
N ALA A 539 -24.61 -14.30 30.95
CA ALA A 539 -23.94 -15.60 30.89
C ALA A 539 -24.66 -16.53 29.91
N GLY A 540 -23.92 -17.49 29.32
CA GLY A 540 -24.39 -18.43 28.32
C GLY A 540 -23.45 -18.52 27.12
N TRP A 541 -24.01 -18.80 25.95
CA TRP A 541 -23.23 -18.90 24.72
C TRP A 541 -24.00 -18.35 23.52
N ASP A 542 -23.27 -17.85 22.53
CA ASP A 542 -23.83 -17.49 21.23
C ASP A 542 -22.86 -17.70 20.07
N VAL A 543 -23.44 -18.05 18.92
CA VAL A 543 -22.82 -17.94 17.61
C VAL A 543 -23.36 -16.66 16.99
N SER A 544 -22.50 -15.67 16.81
CA SER A 544 -22.85 -14.39 16.22
C SER A 544 -22.10 -14.14 14.92
N GLN A 545 -22.61 -13.17 14.19
CA GLN A 545 -22.02 -12.65 12.98
C GLN A 545 -21.66 -11.18 13.16
N GLU A 546 -20.46 -10.82 12.71
CA GLU A 546 -20.04 -9.45 12.52
C GLU A 546 -19.41 -9.32 11.13
N GLY A 547 -20.11 -8.68 10.20
CA GLY A 547 -19.69 -8.70 8.79
C GLY A 547 -19.55 -10.13 8.23
N LEU A 548 -18.44 -10.43 7.55
CA LEU A 548 -18.14 -11.78 7.03
C LEU A 548 -17.40 -12.66 8.03
N GLN A 549 -17.52 -12.38 9.33
CA GLN A 549 -16.91 -13.17 10.38
C GLN A 549 -17.98 -13.83 11.23
N ILE A 550 -17.70 -15.07 11.63
CA ILE A 550 -18.47 -15.80 12.64
C ILE A 550 -17.69 -15.73 13.95
N LEU A 551 -18.41 -15.41 15.02
CA LEU A 551 -17.94 -15.35 16.39
C LEU A 551 -18.65 -16.43 17.18
N VAL A 552 -17.89 -17.14 18.01
CA VAL A 552 -18.45 -18.04 19.04
C VAL A 552 -18.03 -17.47 20.38
N ASN A 553 -19.00 -17.08 21.21
CA ASN A 553 -18.78 -16.58 22.55
C ASN A 553 -19.29 -17.58 23.58
N LEU A 554 -18.48 -17.82 24.62
CA LEU A 554 -18.81 -18.65 25.77
C LEU A 554 -18.57 -17.82 27.04
N VAL A 555 -19.63 -17.53 27.80
CA VAL A 555 -19.62 -16.68 29.00
C VAL A 555 -20.13 -17.48 30.20
N PRO A 556 -19.27 -17.88 31.16
CA PRO A 556 -19.69 -18.70 32.31
C PRO A 556 -20.61 -17.96 33.27
N ALA A 557 -21.58 -18.67 33.88
CA ALA A 557 -22.48 -18.11 34.90
C ALA A 557 -21.78 -17.67 36.19
N ASN A 558 -20.67 -18.34 36.56
CA ASN A 558 -19.88 -18.05 37.76
C ASN A 558 -18.70 -17.11 37.48
N ALA A 559 -18.83 -16.14 36.58
CA ALA A 559 -17.86 -15.05 36.54
C ALA A 559 -18.01 -14.25 37.85
N GLU A 560 -17.26 -14.68 38.88
CA GLU A 560 -17.18 -14.03 40.18
C GLU A 560 -16.96 -12.52 40.01
N ASP A 561 -17.54 -11.75 40.93
CA ASP A 561 -17.42 -10.30 41.02
C ASP A 561 -15.97 -9.85 40.71
N PRO A 562 -15.73 -9.01 39.69
CA PRO A 562 -14.38 -8.63 39.26
C PRO A 562 -13.52 -7.96 40.35
N ALA A 563 -14.08 -7.65 41.52
CA ALA A 563 -13.35 -7.19 42.69
C ALA A 563 -12.50 -8.28 43.38
N ALA A 564 -12.83 -9.56 43.27
CA ALA A 564 -12.20 -10.62 44.08
C ALA A 564 -10.93 -11.25 43.47
N ILE A 565 -10.58 -10.93 42.22
CA ILE A 565 -9.33 -11.37 41.56
C ILE A 565 -8.47 -10.17 41.13
N ALA A 566 -8.70 -9.01 41.77
CA ALA A 566 -7.95 -7.78 41.55
C ALA A 566 -6.94 -7.47 42.67
N GLU A 567 -6.72 -8.39 43.62
CA GLU A 567 -5.60 -8.29 44.56
C GLU A 567 -4.42 -9.15 44.08
N THR A 568 -3.79 -8.68 43.02
CA THR A 568 -2.33 -8.69 42.86
C THR A 568 -2.06 -7.86 41.62
N VAL A 569 -1.30 -6.78 41.80
CA VAL A 569 -0.94 -5.74 40.83
C VAL A 569 -1.85 -4.51 40.92
N ASP A 570 -1.24 -3.39 41.31
CA ASP A 570 -1.75 -2.01 41.39
C ASP A 570 -2.38 -1.55 42.72
N ALA A 571 -1.56 -1.58 43.78
CA ALA A 571 -1.57 -0.46 44.73
C ALA A 571 -0.76 0.69 44.13
N VAL A 572 -1.18 1.94 44.43
CA VAL A 572 -0.54 3.24 44.11
C VAL A 572 -1.12 3.96 42.88
N THR A 573 -2.28 4.60 43.05
CA THR A 573 -2.42 6.08 43.05
C THR A 573 -3.90 6.49 43.05
N SER A 574 -4.33 7.17 44.11
CA SER A 574 -5.63 7.84 44.19
C SER A 574 -5.55 9.26 43.63
N ARG A 575 -6.50 9.65 42.78
CA ARG A 575 -6.79 11.06 42.45
C ARG A 575 -8.31 11.31 42.41
N PRO A 576 -8.78 12.52 42.81
CA PRO A 576 -10.18 12.75 43.15
C PRO A 576 -11.06 13.05 41.93
N ALA A 577 -12.35 12.72 42.05
CA ALA A 577 -13.38 12.85 41.02
C ALA A 577 -13.72 14.31 40.63
N PRO A 578 -14.04 14.60 39.35
CA PRO A 578 -14.54 15.91 38.95
C PRO A 578 -16.05 16.05 39.20
N LYS A 579 -16.48 17.30 39.41
CA LYS A 579 -17.83 17.72 39.79
C LYS A 579 -18.86 17.53 38.66
N LYS A 580 -20.10 17.26 39.10
CA LYS A 580 -21.32 17.03 38.32
C LYS A 580 -21.64 18.18 37.35
N GLY A 581 -21.78 17.86 36.06
CA GLY A 581 -22.27 18.80 35.05
C GLY A 581 -22.06 18.35 33.60
N ALA A 582 -22.43 17.12 33.22
CA ALA A 582 -22.46 16.71 31.82
C ALA A 582 -23.70 15.84 31.55
N LYS A 583 -24.42 16.14 30.47
CA LYS A 583 -25.58 15.38 29.99
C LYS A 583 -25.20 13.90 29.83
N ARG A 584 -26.10 13.00 30.25
CA ARG A 584 -25.96 11.54 30.11
C ARG A 584 -25.64 11.16 28.66
N ILE A 585 -24.36 10.97 28.36
CA ILE A 585 -23.92 10.10 27.27
C ILE A 585 -24.32 8.69 27.71
N ALA A 586 -25.01 7.95 26.85
CA ALA A 586 -25.33 6.55 27.11
C ALA A 586 -24.03 5.84 27.55
N PRO A 587 -24.03 5.11 28.68
CA PRO A 587 -22.82 4.47 29.15
C PRO A 587 -22.29 3.58 28.02
N ALA A 588 -21.00 3.72 27.73
CA ALA A 588 -20.29 2.81 26.84
C ALA A 588 -20.66 1.37 27.20
N ALA A 589 -20.90 0.55 26.18
CA ALA A 589 -21.16 -0.88 26.38
C ALA A 589 -20.08 -1.43 27.33
N PRO A 590 -20.46 -2.14 28.40
CA PRO A 590 -19.50 -2.65 29.37
C PRO A 590 -18.44 -3.50 28.65
N ALA A 591 -17.19 -3.39 29.08
CA ALA A 591 -16.08 -4.19 28.59
C ALA A 591 -16.48 -5.68 28.52
N PRO A 592 -16.02 -6.44 27.50
CA PRO A 592 -16.41 -7.84 27.34
C PRO A 592 -16.11 -8.62 28.62
N LYS A 593 -17.17 -9.17 29.20
CA LYS A 593 -17.11 -10.04 30.37
C LYS A 593 -16.20 -11.22 30.01
N ARG A 594 -15.23 -11.56 30.87
CA ARG A 594 -14.23 -12.61 30.62
C ARG A 594 -14.92 -13.92 30.22
N GLY A 595 -14.89 -14.21 28.92
CA GLY A 595 -15.43 -15.39 28.27
C GLY A 595 -14.51 -15.80 27.12
N ILE A 596 -14.63 -17.03 26.65
CA ILE A 596 -13.87 -17.49 25.48
C ILE A 596 -14.57 -16.96 24.24
N GLN A 597 -13.85 -16.17 23.45
CA GLN A 597 -14.31 -15.72 22.14
C GLN A 597 -13.40 -16.29 21.05
N VAL A 598 -13.99 -16.97 20.08
CA VAL A 598 -13.31 -17.47 18.89
C VAL A 598 -13.89 -16.77 17.67
N VAL A 599 -13.05 -16.15 16.85
CA VAL A 599 -13.46 -15.39 15.66
C VAL A 599 -12.79 -15.98 14.42
N SER A 600 -13.54 -16.17 13.35
CA SER A 600 -12.98 -16.54 12.03
C SER A 600 -12.07 -15.42 11.49
N LYS A 601 -10.97 -15.76 10.81
CA LYS A 601 -10.07 -14.75 10.22
C LYS A 601 -10.82 -13.93 9.15
N PRO A 602 -10.51 -12.63 8.99
CA PRO A 602 -10.99 -11.86 7.85
C PRO A 602 -10.66 -12.58 6.53
N GLY A 603 -11.64 -12.70 5.63
CA GLY A 603 -11.49 -13.40 4.34
C GLY A 603 -11.48 -14.93 4.41
N GLN A 604 -11.60 -15.54 5.59
CA GLN A 604 -11.75 -17.00 5.73
C GLN A 604 -13.12 -17.49 5.21
N LEU A 605 -14.14 -16.64 5.32
CA LEU A 605 -15.50 -16.91 4.84
C LEU A 605 -15.77 -15.97 3.67
N LEU A 606 -16.11 -16.54 2.52
CA LEU A 606 -16.55 -15.78 1.36
C LEU A 606 -18.07 -15.64 1.38
N ARG A 607 -18.56 -14.60 0.68
CA ARG A 607 -20.01 -14.43 0.47
C ARG A 607 -20.54 -15.59 -0.36
N ASP A 608 -21.77 -15.99 -0.08
CA ASP A 608 -22.51 -16.99 -0.85
C ASP A 608 -21.88 -18.39 -0.85
N GLU A 609 -21.01 -18.68 0.13
CA GLU A 609 -20.45 -20.02 0.36
C GLU A 609 -21.06 -20.68 1.61
N TRP A 610 -21.32 -21.99 1.51
CA TRP A 610 -21.75 -22.80 2.66
C TRP A 610 -20.54 -23.13 3.53
N VAL A 611 -20.65 -22.82 4.82
CA VAL A 611 -19.61 -23.11 5.81
C VAL A 611 -20.22 -23.93 6.93
N HIS A 612 -19.57 -25.03 7.29
CA HIS A 612 -19.93 -25.79 8.48
C HIS A 612 -19.22 -25.20 9.69
N VAL A 613 -19.98 -24.59 10.59
CA VAL A 613 -19.50 -24.16 11.89
C VAL A 613 -19.73 -25.31 12.86
N PHE A 614 -18.69 -25.72 13.59
CA PHE A 614 -18.78 -26.75 14.62
C PHE A 614 -17.91 -26.33 15.80
N PHE A 615 -18.48 -26.38 17.00
CA PHE A 615 -17.77 -26.13 18.24
C PHE A 615 -18.24 -27.10 19.33
N THR A 616 -17.37 -27.33 20.29
CA THR A 616 -17.51 -28.29 21.38
C THR A 616 -16.92 -27.74 22.67
#